data_AF-A0A259RH96-F1
#
_entry.id   AF-A0A259RH96-F1
#
_cell.length_a   1.000
_cell.length_b   1.000
_cell.length_c   1.000
_cell.angle_alpha   90.00
_cell.angle_beta   90.00
_cell.angle_gamma   90.00
#
_symmetry.space_group_name_H-M   'P 1'
#
loop_
_entity.id
_entity.type
_entity.pdbx_description
1 polymer ?
#
loop_
_entity_poly.entity_id
_entity_poly.type
_entity_poly.pdbx_seq_one_letter_code
_entity_poly.pdbx_strand_id
1 'polypeptide(L)'
;VYTFNRFQACRFGFDGTFVDPATREHRTLREDLIRTLVKLEGHAADCKSDVALRELLADVSARGNDAEWIRAVFSREHHLPEVVRQQAGRWMVHTNEPHKSA
;
A
#
# COMPACT_ATOMS: atom_id res chain seq x y z
N VAL A 1 -8.99 -3.46 -20.41
CA VAL A 1 -9.07 -3.17 -18.96
C VAL A 1 -7.74 -3.42 -18.23
N TYR A 2 -7.12 -4.60 -18.34
CA TYR A 2 -5.88 -4.92 -17.61
C TYR A 2 -4.74 -3.88 -17.77
N THR A 3 -4.32 -3.57 -19.00
CA THR A 3 -3.24 -2.59 -19.25
C THR A 3 -3.57 -1.21 -18.70
N PHE A 4 -4.85 -0.81 -18.75
CA PHE A 4 -5.32 0.46 -18.18
C PHE A 4 -5.21 0.45 -16.65
N ASN A 5 -5.72 -0.58 -15.97
CA ASN A 5 -5.65 -0.68 -14.51
C ASN A 5 -4.20 -0.72 -14.02
N ARG A 6 -3.33 -1.46 -14.71
CA ARG A 6 -1.89 -1.49 -14.40
C ARG A 6 -1.27 -0.10 -14.53
N PHE A 7 -1.56 0.63 -15.60
CA PHE A 7 -1.06 2.00 -15.77
C PHE A 7 -1.54 2.92 -14.66
N GLN A 8 -2.83 2.85 -14.30
CA GLN A 8 -3.42 3.66 -13.24
C GLN A 8 -2.76 3.39 -11.88
N ALA A 9 -2.57 2.12 -11.53
CA ALA A 9 -1.87 1.72 -10.31
C ALA A 9 -0.42 2.25 -10.27
N CYS A 10 0.34 2.10 -11.37
CA CYS A 10 1.73 2.56 -11.42
C CYS A 10 1.84 4.08 -11.36
N ARG A 11 0.93 4.81 -12.00
CA ARG A 11 1.04 6.27 -12.17
C ARG A 11 0.46 7.07 -11.00
N PHE A 12 -0.60 6.55 -10.39
CA PHE A 12 -1.40 7.27 -9.39
C PHE A 12 -1.53 6.52 -8.06
N GLY A 13 -1.00 5.30 -7.96
CA GLY A 13 -1.08 4.50 -6.74
C GLY A 13 -2.53 4.21 -6.38
N PHE A 14 -2.85 4.34 -5.09
CA PHE A 14 -4.19 4.08 -4.54
C PHE A 14 -5.29 5.00 -5.09
N ASP A 15 -4.93 6.19 -5.57
CA ASP A 15 -5.89 7.16 -6.11
C ASP A 15 -6.11 6.98 -7.62
N GLY A 16 -5.48 5.98 -8.24
CA GLY A 16 -5.69 5.62 -9.63
C GLY A 16 -7.07 5.01 -9.87
N THR A 17 -7.62 5.24 -11.06
CA THR A 17 -8.90 4.66 -11.47
C THR A 17 -8.76 3.17 -11.75
N PHE A 18 -9.53 2.35 -11.05
CA PHE A 18 -9.73 0.94 -11.33
C PHE A 18 -11.03 0.74 -12.10
N VAL A 19 -10.97 -0.06 -13.16
CA VAL A 19 -12.15 -0.50 -13.91
C VAL A 19 -12.37 -1.98 -13.68
N ASP A 20 -13.54 -2.34 -13.18
CA ASP A 20 -13.95 -3.73 -13.02
C ASP A 20 -14.10 -4.41 -14.39
N PRO A 21 -13.40 -5.52 -14.67
CA PRO A 21 -13.45 -6.16 -15.97
C PRO A 21 -14.80 -6.80 -16.30
N ALA A 22 -15.59 -7.18 -15.28
CA ALA A 22 -16.89 -7.82 -15.46
C ALA A 22 -18.01 -6.79 -15.61
N THR A 23 -18.05 -5.79 -14.72
CA THR A 23 -19.16 -4.82 -14.67
C THR A 23 -18.86 -3.52 -15.41
N ARG A 24 -17.58 -3.24 -15.71
CA ARG A 24 -17.09 -1.95 -16.21
C ARG A 24 -17.33 -0.77 -15.27
N GLU A 25 -17.64 -1.02 -14.01
CA GLU A 25 -17.73 0.04 -13.01
C GLU A 25 -16.34 0.65 -12.75
N HIS A 26 -16.34 1.97 -12.55
CA HIS A 26 -15.15 2.73 -12.19
C HIS A 26 -15.15 3.03 -10.70
N ARG A 27 -14.01 2.85 -10.06
CA ARG A 27 -13.75 3.22 -8.65
C ARG A 27 -12.28 3.51 -8.47
N THR A 28 -11.88 4.03 -7.32
CA THR A 28 -10.45 4.14 -7.01
C THR A 28 -9.86 2.76 -6.73
N LEU A 29 -8.57 2.59 -6.98
CA LEU A 29 -7.84 1.38 -6.62
C LEU A 29 -7.93 1.12 -5.11
N ARG A 30 -7.93 2.17 -4.28
CA ARG A 30 -8.12 2.08 -2.83
C ARG A 30 -9.44 1.41 -2.45
N GLU A 31 -10.55 1.89 -3.02
CA GLU A 31 -11.87 1.32 -2.74
C GLU A 31 -11.97 -0.13 -3.18
N ASP A 32 -11.38 -0.47 -4.33
CA ASP A 32 -11.35 -1.85 -4.82
C ASP A 32 -10.50 -2.77 -3.93
N LEU A 33 -9.33 -2.29 -3.48
CA LEU A 33 -8.46 -3.01 -2.54
C LEU A 33 -9.15 -3.25 -1.20
N ILE A 34 -9.79 -2.25 -0.60
CA ILE A 34 -10.54 -2.41 0.66
C ILE A 34 -11.63 -3.48 0.51
N ARG A 35 -12.43 -3.42 -0.57
CA ARG A 35 -13.47 -4.42 -0.85
C ARG A 35 -12.87 -5.82 -1.02
N THR A 36 -11.71 -5.92 -1.65
CA THR A 36 -11.00 -7.19 -1.85
C THR A 36 -10.47 -7.75 -0.54
N LEU A 37 -9.85 -6.91 0.30
CA LEU A 37 -9.33 -7.32 1.61
C LEU A 37 -10.44 -7.79 2.55
N VAL A 38 -11.58 -7.10 2.61
CA VAL A 38 -12.75 -7.53 3.41
C VAL A 38 -13.26 -8.91 2.96
N LYS A 39 -13.29 -9.18 1.65
CA LYS A 39 -13.68 -10.51 1.13
C LYS A 39 -12.70 -11.62 1.51
N LEU A 40 -11.44 -11.28 1.80
CA LEU A 40 -10.40 -12.23 2.18
C LEU A 40 -10.37 -12.56 3.68
N GLU A 41 -11.16 -11.88 4.51
CA GLU A 41 -11.15 -12.06 5.98
C GLU A 41 -11.35 -13.52 6.41
N GLY A 42 -12.31 -14.23 5.81
CA GLY A 42 -12.54 -15.65 6.12
C GLY A 42 -11.32 -16.52 5.78
N HIS A 43 -10.72 -16.30 4.62
CA HIS A 43 -9.50 -17.01 4.22
C HIS A 43 -8.30 -16.67 5.09
N ALA A 44 -8.19 -15.43 5.55
CA ALA A 44 -7.12 -15.02 6.47
C ALA A 44 -7.27 -15.68 7.84
N ALA A 45 -8.49 -15.87 8.33
CA ALA A 45 -8.73 -16.64 9.56
C ALA A 45 -8.28 -18.10 9.40
N ASP A 46 -8.65 -18.76 8.31
CA ASP A 46 -8.25 -20.15 8.02
C ASP A 46 -6.72 -20.30 7.93
N CYS A 47 -6.05 -19.30 7.34
CA CYS A 47 -4.60 -19.27 7.18
C CYS A 47 -3.84 -18.66 8.37
N LYS A 48 -4.53 -18.24 9.44
CA LYS A 48 -3.94 -17.53 10.60
C LYS A 48 -3.12 -16.29 10.21
N SER A 49 -3.64 -15.52 9.25
CA SER A 49 -3.03 -14.29 8.72
C SER A 49 -3.92 -13.05 8.94
N ASP A 50 -4.85 -13.10 9.89
CA ASP A 50 -5.77 -12.01 10.21
C ASP A 50 -5.04 -10.73 10.62
N VAL A 51 -3.92 -10.85 11.34
CA VAL A 51 -3.09 -9.72 11.76
C VAL A 51 -2.54 -8.98 10.54
N ALA A 52 -1.91 -9.71 9.61
CA ALA A 52 -1.34 -9.14 8.40
C ALA A 52 -2.43 -8.52 7.50
N LEU A 53 -3.61 -9.16 7.40
CA LEU A 53 -4.72 -8.60 6.63
C LEU A 53 -5.22 -7.28 7.23
N ARG A 54 -5.31 -7.19 8.56
CA ARG A 54 -5.70 -5.96 9.27
C ARG A 54 -4.66 -4.84 9.10
N GLU A 55 -3.37 -5.17 9.13
CA GLU A 55 -2.29 -4.22 8.85
C GLU A 55 -2.41 -3.65 7.43
N LEU A 56 -2.60 -4.51 6.42
CA LEU A 56 -2.84 -4.06 5.05
C LEU A 56 -4.10 -3.18 4.91
N LEU A 57 -5.17 -3.52 5.63
CA LEU A 57 -6.39 -2.71 5.63
C LEU A 57 -6.14 -1.33 6.24
N ALA A 58 -5.38 -1.26 7.34
CA ALA A 58 -4.99 -0.01 7.97
C ALA A 58 -4.10 0.83 7.04
N ASP A 59 -3.12 0.22 6.37
CA ASP A 59 -2.22 0.89 5.43
C ASP A 59 -2.97 1.45 4.22
N VAL A 60 -3.86 0.66 3.62
CA VAL A 60 -4.67 1.11 2.47
C VAL A 60 -5.71 2.16 2.89
N SER A 61 -6.16 2.14 4.15
CA SER A 61 -7.09 3.16 4.67
C SER A 61 -6.37 4.45 5.07
N ALA A 62 -5.10 4.36 5.47
CA ALA A 62 -4.28 5.51 5.80
C ALA A 62 -4.03 6.38 4.56
N ARG A 63 -3.97 7.70 4.77
CA ARG A 63 -3.54 8.63 3.72
C ARG A 63 -2.03 8.58 3.61
N GLY A 64 -1.54 7.89 2.59
CA GLY A 64 -0.15 7.96 2.16
C GLY A 64 0.34 6.69 1.50
N ASN A 65 1.46 6.80 0.79
CA ASN A 65 2.25 5.66 0.34
C ASN A 65 3.74 6.01 0.34
N ASP A 66 4.59 5.02 0.12
CA ASP A 66 6.04 5.22 0.10
C ASP A 66 6.49 6.26 -0.94
N ALA A 67 5.82 6.35 -2.09
CA ALA A 67 6.16 7.33 -3.10
C ALA A 67 5.86 8.77 -2.64
N GLU A 68 4.79 8.97 -1.86
CA GLU A 68 4.51 10.25 -1.20
C GLU A 68 5.58 10.59 -0.17
N TRP A 69 5.98 9.62 0.65
CA TRP A 69 7.06 9.81 1.61
C TRP A 69 8.39 10.18 0.92
N ILE A 70 8.79 9.43 -0.12
CA ILE A 70 10.00 9.68 -0.90
C ILE A 70 10.00 11.10 -1.48
N ARG A 71 8.86 11.54 -2.05
CA ARG A 71 8.73 12.90 -2.60
C ARG A 71 8.80 13.96 -1.51
N ALA A 72 8.19 13.73 -0.35
CA ALA A 72 8.25 14.66 0.77
C ALA A 72 9.68 14.81 1.33
N VAL A 73 10.43 13.72 1.42
CA VAL A 73 11.85 13.77 1.82
C VAL A 73 12.67 14.48 0.76
N PHE A 74 12.54 14.13 -0.51
CA PHE A 74 13.29 14.81 -1.57
C PHE A 74 12.96 16.31 -1.64
N SER A 75 11.69 16.68 -1.46
CA SER A 75 11.26 18.07 -1.43
C SER A 75 11.82 18.86 -0.24
N ARG A 76 12.24 18.19 0.83
CA ARG A 76 12.84 18.84 2.01
C ARG A 76 14.36 18.89 1.89
N GLU A 77 14.99 17.80 1.48
CA GLU A 77 16.45 17.64 1.49
C GLU A 77 17.10 18.11 0.17
N HIS A 78 16.34 18.11 -0.94
CA HIS A 78 16.82 18.37 -2.30
C HIS A 78 18.05 17.53 -2.71
N HIS A 79 18.24 16.37 -2.08
CA HIS A 79 19.43 15.54 -2.23
C HIS A 79 19.07 14.05 -2.24
N LEU A 80 19.19 13.40 -3.40
CA LEU A 80 18.78 12.00 -3.57
C LEU A 80 19.52 11.00 -2.67
N PRO A 81 20.86 11.07 -2.48
CA PRO A 81 21.55 10.17 -1.55
C PRO A 81 21.03 10.27 -0.12
N GLU A 82 20.55 11.45 0.30
CA GLU A 82 19.97 11.64 1.63
C GLU A 82 18.60 10.95 1.76
N VAL A 83 17.79 10.96 0.70
CA VAL A 83 16.55 10.17 0.65
C VAL A 83 16.84 8.69 0.87
N VAL A 84 17.85 8.15 0.19
CA VAL A 84 18.26 6.75 0.31
C VAL A 84 18.78 6.44 1.71
N ARG A 85 19.60 7.33 2.29
CA ARG A 85 20.11 7.18 3.67
C ARG A 85 18.96 7.13 4.68
N GLN A 86 17.98 8.02 4.57
CA GLN A 86 16.81 8.03 5.46
C GLN A 86 15.92 6.79 5.26
N GLN A 87 15.78 6.30 4.03
CA GLN A 87 15.03 5.07 3.75
C GLN A 87 15.72 3.84 4.36
N ALA A 88 17.04 3.72 4.19
CA ALA A 88 17.84 2.68 4.83
C ALA A 88 17.74 2.77 6.36
N GLY A 89 17.72 3.98 6.92
CA GLY A 89 17.47 4.22 8.35
C GLY A 89 16.15 3.64 8.83
N ARG A 90 15.05 3.85 8.08
CA ARG A 90 13.73 3.29 8.41
C ARG A 90 13.74 1.76 8.46
N TRP A 91 14.40 1.14 7.48
CA TRP A 91 14.56 -0.31 7.43
C TRP A 91 15.28 -0.86 8.68
N MET A 92 16.40 -0.24 9.06
CA MET A 92 17.18 -0.66 10.24
C MET A 92 16.39 -0.50 11.55
N VAL A 93 15.56 0.54 11.68
CA VAL A 93 14.74 0.75 12.89
C VAL A 93 13.65 -0.33 13.01
N HIS A 94 12.97 -0.68 11.91
CA HIS A 94 11.96 -1.74 11.93
C HIS A 94 12.54 -3.14 12.20
N THR A 95 13.78 -3.42 11.78
CA THR A 95 14.43 -4.70 12.13
C THR A 95 14.74 -4.88 13.62
N ASN A 96 14.60 -3.82 14.43
CA ASN A 96 14.92 -3.84 15.85
C ASN A 96 13.68 -3.89 16.76
N GLU A 97 12.46 -3.96 16.20
CA GLU A 97 11.26 -4.28 16.98
C GLU A 97 11.05 -5.81 16.98
N PRO A 98 10.98 -6.48 18.15
CA PRO A 98 10.68 -7.89 18.18
C PRO A 98 9.26 -8.12 17.65
N HIS A 99 9.13 -8.98 16.65
CA HIS A 99 7.85 -9.53 16.20
C HIS A 99 7.10 -10.06 17.43
N LYS A 100 6.12 -9.30 17.93
CA LYS A 100 5.19 -9.79 18.95
C LYS A 100 4.23 -10.75 18.26
N SER A 101 4.64 -12.02 18.16
CA SER A 101 3.71 -13.12 17.96
C SER A 101 2.88 -13.26 19.23
N ALA A 102 1.59 -12.98 19.12
CA ALA A 102 0.55 -13.39 20.06
C ALA A 102 -0.52 -14.14 19.27
#